data_AF-X1EFB2-F1
#
_entry.id   AF-X1EFB2-F1
#
_cell.length_a   1.000
_cell.length_b   1.000
_cell.length_c   1.000
_cell.angle_alpha   90.00
_cell.angle_beta   90.00
_cell.angle_gamma   90.00
#
_symmetry.space_group_name_H-M   'P 1'
#
loop_
_entity.id
_entity.type
_entity.pdbx_description
1 polymer ?
#
loop_
_entity_poly.entity_id
_entity_poly.type
_entity_poly.pdbx_seq_one_letter_code
_entity_poly.pdbx_strand_id
1 'polypeptide(L)'
;VTNKTNNDVDFYPQCALMTDTFQITFAGKTVTPAVFELIKKRHQRKYPYLELLEKVDNKLLPGEDNTTDIAVIWPDFDTKANSVKLFISGLSNETAVIDHPIAKDKAGKPIKVFLRKTLELSYDIAGDPALRARAKITYKGNRWIMR
;
A
#
# COMPACT_ATOMS: atom_id res chain seq x y z
N VAL A 1 -0.68 -12.02 -2.97
CA VAL A 1 0.65 -11.70 -3.54
C VAL A 1 1.30 -13.00 -3.92
N THR A 2 1.86 -13.08 -5.12
CA THR A 2 2.45 -14.33 -5.65
C THR A 2 3.86 -14.03 -6.11
N ASN A 3 4.83 -14.80 -5.60
CA ASN A 3 6.19 -14.74 -6.10
C ASN A 3 6.28 -15.51 -7.44
N LYS A 4 6.45 -14.75 -8.52
CA LYS A 4 6.57 -15.28 -9.89
C LYS A 4 8.01 -15.56 -10.31
N THR A 5 8.96 -15.46 -9.39
CA THR A 5 10.36 -15.82 -9.64
C THR A 5 10.60 -17.29 -9.30
N ASN A 6 11.79 -17.80 -9.62
CA ASN A 6 12.16 -19.19 -9.33
C ASN A 6 12.88 -19.37 -7.98
N ASN A 7 13.05 -18.29 -7.22
CA ASN A 7 13.77 -18.29 -5.95
C ASN A 7 12.89 -17.67 -4.88
N ASP A 8 13.18 -17.96 -3.62
CA ASP A 8 12.60 -17.20 -2.53
C ASP A 8 13.02 -15.73 -2.63
N VAL A 9 12.10 -14.83 -2.30
CA VAL A 9 12.36 -13.39 -2.28
C VAL A 9 12.00 -12.78 -0.94
N ASP A 10 12.83 -11.86 -0.47
CA ASP A 10 12.50 -11.03 0.67
C ASP A 10 11.30 -10.15 0.34
N PHE A 11 10.41 -9.99 1.30
CA PHE A 11 9.14 -9.27 1.14
C PHE A 11 8.87 -8.37 2.34
N TYR A 12 9.05 -7.06 2.12
CA TYR A 12 8.82 -6.04 3.13
C TYR A 12 7.83 -4.99 2.59
N PRO A 13 6.54 -5.32 2.53
CA PRO A 13 5.54 -4.42 1.97
C PRO A 13 5.30 -3.22 2.87
N GLN A 14 5.17 -2.04 2.28
CA GLN A 14 4.63 -0.87 2.95
C GLN A 14 3.48 -0.30 2.13
N CYS A 15 2.35 -0.09 2.80
CA CYS A 15 1.15 0.42 2.17
C CYS A 15 0.78 1.79 2.74
N ALA A 16 0.59 2.78 1.88
CA ALA A 16 0.18 4.13 2.26
C ALA A 16 -1.03 4.58 1.44
N LEU A 17 -1.94 5.29 2.08
CA LEU A 17 -3.05 5.99 1.45
C LEU A 17 -2.74 7.49 1.45
N MET A 18 -2.95 8.15 0.32
CA MET A 18 -2.84 9.61 0.19
C MET A 18 -4.16 10.17 -0.34
N THR A 19 -4.71 11.15 0.36
CA THR A 19 -5.87 11.92 -0.11
C THR A 19 -5.43 13.08 -0.99
N ASP A 20 -6.34 13.60 -1.83
CA ASP A 20 -6.16 14.89 -2.52
C ASP A 20 -6.16 16.11 -1.58
N THR A 21 -6.54 15.92 -0.32
CA THR A 21 -6.29 16.89 0.77
C THR A 21 -4.88 16.80 1.36
N PHE A 22 -3.97 16.06 0.70
CA PHE A 22 -2.56 15.89 1.05
C PHE A 22 -2.29 15.21 2.39
N GLN A 23 -3.25 14.44 2.91
CA GLN A 23 -3.03 13.61 4.10
C GLN A 23 -2.49 12.25 3.68
N ILE A 24 -1.48 11.77 4.41
CA ILE A 24 -0.87 10.45 4.19
C ILE A 24 -1.11 9.58 5.42
N THR A 25 -1.65 8.39 5.21
CA THR A 25 -1.93 7.40 6.27
C THR A 25 -1.32 6.06 5.89
N PHE A 26 -0.47 5.52 6.76
CA PHE A 26 0.09 4.17 6.58
C PHE A 26 -0.90 3.10 7.05
N ALA A 27 -0.94 1.97 6.34
CA ALA A 27 -1.77 0.83 6.70
C ALA A 27 -1.29 0.20 8.04
N GLY A 28 -2.19 -0.51 8.71
CA GLY A 28 -1.91 -1.18 10.00
C GLY A 28 -1.92 -0.24 11.20
N LYS A 29 -1.57 1.03 11.02
CA LYS A 29 -1.62 2.04 12.08
C LYS A 29 -3.06 2.24 12.59
N THR A 30 -3.28 2.00 13.89
CA THR A 30 -4.53 2.31 14.60
C THR A 30 -5.74 1.43 14.20
N VAL A 31 -5.53 0.32 13.50
CA VAL A 31 -6.61 -0.63 13.19
C VAL A 31 -6.79 -1.60 14.37
N THR A 32 -7.99 -1.67 14.93
CA THR A 32 -8.25 -2.62 16.02
C THR A 32 -8.30 -4.06 15.50
N PRO A 33 -7.78 -5.06 16.23
CA PRO A 33 -7.82 -6.46 15.80
C PRO A 33 -9.24 -6.96 15.47
N ALA A 34 -10.25 -6.44 16.17
CA ALA A 34 -11.65 -6.78 15.93
C ALA A 34 -12.13 -6.42 14.51
N VAL A 35 -11.64 -5.32 13.93
CA VAL A 35 -11.99 -4.92 12.55
C VAL A 35 -11.49 -5.96 11.55
N PHE A 36 -10.27 -6.45 11.74
CA PHE A 36 -9.72 -7.50 10.88
C PHE A 36 -10.52 -8.80 10.98
N GLU A 37 -10.87 -9.24 12.19
CA GLU A 37 -11.66 -10.47 12.35
C GLU A 37 -13.02 -10.37 11.67
N LEU A 38 -13.67 -9.20 11.69
CA LEU A 38 -14.91 -8.96 10.96
C LEU A 38 -14.71 -9.01 9.44
N ILE A 39 -13.64 -8.42 8.92
CA ILE A 39 -13.29 -8.47 7.49
C ILE A 39 -13.00 -9.92 7.07
N LYS A 40 -12.19 -10.64 7.86
CA LYS A 40 -11.85 -12.04 7.63
C LYS A 40 -13.10 -12.90 7.59
N LYS A 41 -14.00 -12.76 8.58
CA LYS A 41 -15.28 -13.48 8.62
C LYS A 41 -16.17 -13.16 7.41
N ARG A 42 -16.26 -11.89 7.01
CA ARG A 42 -17.07 -11.45 5.85
C ARG A 42 -16.58 -12.06 4.54
N HIS A 43 -15.27 -12.22 4.39
CA HIS A 43 -14.64 -12.66 3.14
C HIS A 43 -14.10 -14.10 3.17
N GLN A 44 -14.34 -14.85 4.23
CA GLN A 44 -13.77 -16.19 4.48
C GLN A 44 -14.00 -17.19 3.34
N ARG A 45 -15.14 -17.12 2.65
CA ARG A 45 -15.43 -18.01 1.51
C ARG A 45 -14.49 -17.80 0.32
N LYS A 46 -14.03 -16.57 0.12
CA LYS A 46 -13.15 -16.20 -1.01
C LYS A 46 -11.68 -16.20 -0.60
N TYR A 47 -11.39 -15.77 0.62
CA TYR A 47 -10.04 -15.64 1.16
C TYR A 47 -9.96 -16.39 2.51
N PRO A 48 -9.92 -17.74 2.50
CA PRO A 48 -9.91 -18.54 3.72
C PRO A 48 -8.65 -18.33 4.56
N TYR A 49 -7.52 -18.00 3.91
CA TYR A 49 -6.21 -17.76 4.53
C TYR A 49 -5.83 -16.28 4.55
N LEU A 50 -6.83 -15.38 4.65
CA LEU A 50 -6.56 -13.94 4.70
C LEU A 50 -5.73 -13.57 5.94
N GLU A 51 -4.62 -12.86 5.71
CA GLU A 51 -3.67 -12.43 6.74
C GLU A 51 -3.66 -10.90 6.91
N LEU A 52 -3.23 -10.45 8.09
CA LEU A 52 -2.95 -9.04 8.35
C LEU A 52 -1.59 -8.67 7.77
N LEU A 53 -1.48 -7.48 7.16
CA LEU A 53 -0.21 -6.96 6.63
C LEU A 53 0.97 -7.07 7.62
N GLU A 54 0.72 -6.82 8.90
CA GLU A 54 1.75 -6.86 9.97
C GLU A 54 2.22 -8.28 10.35
N LYS A 55 1.45 -9.30 9.97
CA LYS A 55 1.74 -10.71 10.29
C LYS A 55 2.30 -11.48 9.10
N VAL A 56 2.34 -10.87 7.92
CA VAL A 56 2.86 -11.51 6.72
C VAL A 56 4.34 -11.81 6.91
N ASP A 57 4.74 -13.00 6.46
CA ASP A 57 6.14 -13.41 6.51
C ASP A 57 7.01 -12.49 5.66
N ASN A 58 8.25 -12.29 6.09
CA ASN A 58 9.22 -11.44 5.41
C ASN A 58 9.85 -12.13 4.19
N LYS A 59 9.38 -13.33 3.84
CA LYS A 59 9.92 -14.14 2.76
C LYS A 59 8.79 -14.82 1.98
N LEU A 60 8.78 -14.65 0.66
CA LEU A 60 7.80 -15.27 -0.23
C LEU A 60 8.42 -16.45 -0.98
N LEU A 61 7.87 -17.64 -0.77
CA LEU A 61 8.20 -18.84 -1.52
C LEU A 61 7.68 -18.73 -2.97
N PRO A 62 8.40 -19.29 -3.97
CA PRO A 62 8.00 -19.22 -5.36
C PRO A 62 6.73 -20.03 -5.66
N GLY A 63 5.96 -19.58 -6.66
CA GLY A 63 4.81 -20.33 -7.22
C GLY A 63 3.44 -19.88 -6.71
N GLU A 64 2.40 -20.28 -7.45
CA GLU A 64 1.01 -19.89 -7.17
C GLU A 64 0.44 -20.56 -5.90
N ASP A 65 0.89 -21.77 -5.58
CA ASP A 65 0.48 -22.50 -4.38
C ASP A 65 0.89 -21.79 -3.08
N ASN A 66 1.92 -20.95 -3.15
CA ASN A 66 2.42 -20.14 -2.03
C ASN A 66 1.84 -18.71 -2.04
N THR A 67 0.74 -18.47 -2.75
CA THR A 67 0.10 -17.15 -2.80
C THR A 67 -0.44 -16.75 -1.43
N THR A 68 -0.02 -15.58 -0.94
CA THR A 68 -0.50 -15.01 0.33
C THR A 68 -1.60 -13.97 0.06
N ASP A 69 -2.79 -14.16 0.62
CA ASP A 69 -3.84 -13.14 0.61
C ASP A 69 -3.71 -12.21 1.81
N ILE A 70 -3.57 -10.91 1.54
CA ILE A 70 -3.24 -9.91 2.57
C ILE A 70 -4.34 -8.86 2.64
N ALA A 71 -4.88 -8.65 3.84
CA ALA A 71 -5.74 -7.53 4.15
C ALA A 71 -4.91 -6.29 4.48
N VAL A 72 -5.07 -5.25 3.66
CA VAL A 72 -4.49 -3.93 3.91
C VAL A 72 -5.60 -3.00 4.36
N ILE A 73 -5.50 -2.51 5.59
CA ILE A 73 -6.56 -1.75 6.26
C ILE A 73 -6.00 -0.40 6.70
N TRP A 74 -6.79 0.64 6.46
CA TRP A 74 -6.57 1.99 6.94
C TRP A 74 -7.76 2.43 7.80
N PRO A 75 -7.57 3.35 8.77
CA PRO A 75 -8.69 4.05 9.37
C PRO A 75 -9.41 4.90 8.33
N ASP A 76 -10.58 5.41 8.69
CA ASP A 76 -11.26 6.41 7.89
C ASP A 76 -10.37 7.65 7.72
N PHE A 77 -10.49 8.27 6.54
CA PHE A 77 -9.72 9.43 6.13
C PHE A 77 -10.64 10.63 5.87
N ASP A 78 -10.04 11.81 5.69
CA ASP A 78 -10.75 13.08 5.52
C ASP A 78 -11.95 12.99 4.57
N THR A 79 -13.13 13.33 5.08
CA THR A 79 -14.42 13.36 4.37
C THR A 79 -14.44 14.33 3.18
N LYS A 80 -13.55 15.32 3.15
CA LYS A 80 -13.43 16.30 2.06
C LYS A 80 -12.69 15.76 0.84
N ALA A 81 -12.00 14.62 0.97
CA ALA A 81 -11.27 14.05 -0.15
C ALA A 81 -12.21 13.56 -1.27
N ASN A 82 -11.89 13.80 -2.53
CA ASN A 82 -12.66 13.30 -3.67
C ASN A 82 -11.92 12.19 -4.43
N SER A 83 -10.65 12.00 -4.10
CA SER A 83 -9.81 10.97 -4.67
C SER A 83 -8.80 10.47 -3.64
N VAL A 84 -8.40 9.22 -3.79
CA VAL A 84 -7.34 8.61 -3.00
C VAL A 84 -6.38 7.86 -3.90
N LYS A 85 -5.10 7.91 -3.51
CA LYS A 85 -4.05 7.10 -4.10
C LYS A 85 -3.55 6.11 -3.07
N LEU A 86 -3.44 4.85 -3.46
CA LEU A 86 -2.79 3.82 -2.65
C LEU A 86 -1.40 3.57 -3.22
N PHE A 87 -0.40 3.58 -2.35
CA PHE A 87 0.98 3.28 -2.67
C PHE A 87 1.37 1.97 -2.00
N ILE A 88 1.81 0.99 -2.78
CA ILE A 88 2.22 -0.32 -2.30
C ILE A 88 3.67 -0.55 -2.75
N SER A 89 4.60 -0.46 -1.80
CA SER A 89 6.01 -0.78 -2.03
C SER A 89 6.32 -2.22 -1.59
N GLY A 90 7.51 -2.73 -1.92
CA GLY A 90 7.92 -4.09 -1.58
C GLY A 90 7.39 -5.17 -2.54
N LEU A 91 6.61 -4.79 -3.56
CA LEU A 91 6.20 -5.69 -4.65
C LEU A 91 7.28 -5.86 -5.73
N SER A 92 8.31 -5.02 -5.69
CA SER A 92 9.46 -5.05 -6.60
C SER A 92 10.71 -4.67 -5.82
N ASN A 93 11.82 -5.36 -6.09
CA ASN A 93 13.14 -5.07 -5.51
C ASN A 93 13.91 -4.00 -6.31
N GLU A 94 13.27 -3.37 -7.30
CA GLU A 94 13.88 -2.32 -8.10
C GLU A 94 14.04 -1.04 -7.27
N THR A 95 15.27 -0.51 -7.26
CA THR A 95 15.64 0.71 -6.54
C THR A 95 16.45 1.62 -7.44
N ALA A 96 16.40 2.93 -7.17
CA ALA A 96 17.26 3.91 -7.82
C ALA A 96 17.81 4.87 -6.78
N VAL A 97 19.00 5.41 -7.07
CA VAL A 97 19.62 6.44 -6.24
C VAL A 97 19.74 7.70 -7.07
N ILE A 98 19.17 8.79 -6.56
CA ILE A 98 19.24 10.11 -7.18
C ILE A 98 19.91 11.11 -6.24
N ASP A 99 20.41 12.20 -6.80
CA ASP A 99 20.88 13.34 -6.02
C ASP A 99 19.67 14.19 -5.59
N HIS A 100 19.62 14.58 -4.31
CA HIS A 100 18.61 15.50 -3.84
C HIS A 100 18.77 16.84 -4.58
N PRO A 101 17.71 17.42 -5.15
CA PRO A 101 17.82 18.60 -6.01
C PRO A 101 18.36 19.87 -5.31
N ILE A 102 18.41 19.90 -3.98
CA ILE A 102 18.74 21.09 -3.19
C ILE A 102 19.51 20.77 -1.91
N ALA A 103 19.21 19.64 -1.24
CA ALA A 103 19.83 19.32 0.03
C ALA A 103 21.26 18.81 -0.18
N LYS A 104 22.20 19.38 0.58
CA LYS A 104 23.63 19.05 0.53
C LYS A 104 24.12 18.56 1.88
N ASP A 105 25.13 17.71 1.86
CA ASP A 105 25.84 17.26 3.05
C ASP A 105 26.78 18.35 3.59
N LYS A 106 27.47 18.06 4.70
CA LYS A 106 28.44 18.98 5.32
C LYS A 106 29.62 19.32 4.41
N ALA A 107 29.87 18.53 3.36
CA ALA A 107 30.93 18.73 2.38
C ALA A 107 30.43 19.43 1.09
N GLY A 108 29.18 19.88 1.06
CA GLY A 108 28.58 20.56 -0.09
C GLY A 108 28.15 19.66 -1.24
N LYS A 109 28.21 18.32 -1.08
CA LYS A 109 27.73 17.36 -2.09
C LYS A 109 26.23 17.11 -1.93
N PRO A 110 25.47 16.91 -3.01
CA PRO A 110 24.06 16.56 -2.92
C PRO A 110 23.84 15.30 -2.06
N ILE A 111 22.82 15.34 -1.20
CA ILE A 111 22.43 14.16 -0.41
C ILE A 111 21.84 13.11 -1.36
N LYS A 112 22.24 11.85 -1.22
CA LYS A 112 21.67 10.74 -1.98
C LYS A 112 20.28 10.39 -1.45
N VAL A 113 19.31 10.30 -2.36
CA VAL A 113 17.94 9.87 -2.09
C VAL A 113 17.72 8.49 -2.71
N PHE A 114 17.28 7.54 -1.90
CA PHE A 114 17.00 6.17 -2.31
C PHE A 114 15.51 6.04 -2.63
N LEU A 115 15.20 5.74 -3.89
CA LEU A 115 13.85 5.53 -4.38
C LEU A 115 13.60 4.04 -4.57
N ARG A 116 12.38 3.61 -4.29
CA ARG A 116 11.92 2.23 -4.49
C ARG A 116 10.75 2.21 -5.47
N LYS A 117 10.74 1.20 -6.34
CA LYS A 117 9.63 0.99 -7.25
C LYS A 117 8.38 0.63 -6.47
N THR A 118 7.37 1.48 -6.60
CA THR A 118 6.14 1.46 -5.82
C THR A 118 4.95 1.42 -6.76
N LEU A 119 3.99 0.54 -6.50
CA LEU A 119 2.74 0.47 -7.24
C LEU A 119 1.79 1.57 -6.73
N GLU A 120 1.41 2.49 -7.60
CA GLU A 120 0.37 3.48 -7.35
C GLU A 120 -0.96 2.97 -7.91
N LEU A 121 -2.01 2.95 -7.08
CA LEU A 121 -3.40 2.72 -7.48
C LEU A 121 -4.19 4.00 -7.27
N SER A 122 -4.94 4.43 -8.29
CA SER A 122 -5.76 5.64 -8.22
C SER A 122 -7.24 5.30 -8.12
N TYR A 123 -7.96 5.98 -7.23
CA TYR A 123 -9.39 5.83 -7.03
C TYR A 123 -10.08 7.19 -6.90
N ASP A 124 -11.27 7.27 -7.47
CA ASP A 124 -12.20 8.39 -7.27
C ASP A 124 -13.26 8.00 -6.22
N ILE A 125 -13.69 8.97 -5.44
CA ILE A 125 -14.73 8.81 -4.41
C ILE A 125 -15.92 9.65 -4.86
N ALA A 126 -16.98 8.98 -5.31
CA ALA A 126 -18.16 9.68 -5.81
C ALA A 126 -19.08 10.10 -4.65
N GLY A 127 -19.54 11.35 -4.68
CA GLY A 127 -20.66 11.83 -3.86
C GLY A 127 -20.36 13.10 -3.08
N ASP A 128 -21.43 13.68 -2.53
CA ASP A 128 -21.36 14.73 -1.53
C ASP A 128 -20.62 14.20 -0.28
N PRO A 129 -19.70 14.97 0.35
CA PRO A 129 -19.09 14.63 1.63
C PRO A 129 -20.09 14.14 2.69
N ALA A 130 -21.33 14.64 2.69
CA ALA A 130 -22.40 14.20 3.59
C ALA A 130 -22.85 12.75 3.38
N LEU A 131 -22.64 12.17 2.19
CA LEU A 131 -23.02 10.79 1.84
C LEU A 131 -21.84 9.81 1.86
N ARG A 132 -20.70 10.22 2.43
CA ARG A 132 -19.42 9.47 2.34
C ARG A 132 -19.48 8.04 2.85
N ALA A 133 -20.27 7.76 3.89
CA ALA A 133 -20.46 6.39 4.41
C ALA A 133 -21.06 5.41 3.38
N ARG A 134 -21.70 5.92 2.32
CA ARG A 134 -22.29 5.14 1.23
C ARG A 134 -21.60 5.40 -0.12
N ALA A 135 -20.57 6.24 -0.14
CA ALA A 135 -19.86 6.62 -1.35
C ALA A 135 -19.18 5.39 -1.97
N LYS A 136 -19.36 5.23 -3.28
CA LYS A 136 -18.71 4.16 -4.03
C LYS A 136 -17.32 4.64 -4.43
N ILE A 137 -16.31 3.88 -4.02
CA ILE A 137 -14.94 4.05 -4.48
C ILE A 137 -14.84 3.43 -5.88
N THR A 138 -14.38 4.22 -6.85
CA THR A 138 -14.25 3.80 -8.25
C THR A 138 -12.79 3.75 -8.64
N TYR A 139 -12.33 2.58 -9.10
CA TYR A 139 -10.97 2.40 -9.58
C TYR A 139 -10.72 3.15 -10.88
N LYS A 140 -9.62 3.89 -10.96
CA LYS A 140 -9.25 4.71 -12.12
C LYS A 140 -8.05 4.19 -12.90
N GLY A 141 -7.18 3.44 -12.24
CA GLY A 141 -6.00 2.87 -12.89
C GLY A 141 -4.86 2.61 -11.93
N ASN A 142 -3.78 2.07 -12.47
CA ASN A 142 -2.52 1.86 -11.76
C ASN A 142 -1.34 2.29 -12.61
N ARG A 143 -0.21 2.56 -11.95
CA ARG A 143 1.10 2.72 -12.58
C ARG A 143 2.22 2.45 -11.59
N TRP A 144 3.39 2.12 -12.11
CA TRP A 144 4.62 2.01 -11.33
C TRP A 144 5.31 3.38 -11.26
N ILE A 145 5.75 3.76 -10.07
CA ILE A 145 6.50 5.00 -9.83
C ILE A 145 7.75 4.71 -8.99
N MET A 146 8.70 5.64 -9.02
CA MET A 146 9.84 5.65 -8.09
C MET A 146 9.51 6.61 -6.95
N ARG A 147 9.45 6.09 -5.72
CA ARG A 147 9.07 6.84 -4.51
C ARG A 147 9.96 6.46 -3.32
#